data_AF-A0A7X7PZ35-F1
#
_entry.id   AF-A0A7X7PZ35-F1
#
_cell.length_a   1.000
_cell.length_b   1.000
_cell.length_c   1.000
_cell.angle_alpha   90.00
_cell.angle_beta   90.00
_cell.angle_gamma   90.00
#
_symmetry.space_group_name_H-M   'P 1'
#
loop_
_entity.id
_entity.type
_entity.pdbx_description
1 polymer ?
#
loop_
_entity_poly.entity_id
_entity_poly.type
_entity_poly.pdbx_seq_one_letter_code
_entity_poly.pdbx_strand_id
1 'polypeptide(L)'
;MNATRREWVPLLLSFTACMSMAACDAAKESGMSRSEAPTAPLVVAPPAADAEKSWQLTTNAGGITSRYTPRFRGESLVRIEEQRERGAESVPGSYTFQGARLMRYEGAPLAGAGTLLLEFDLQGKVLTARHDDAAATQEQISAIRTRAQLLRNHALAQQVSRTHGK
;
A
#
# COMPACT_ATOMS: atom_id res chain seq x y z
N MET A 1 3.27 -34.01 -36.87
CA MET A 1 1.88 -33.66 -37.25
C MET A 1 0.96 -34.19 -36.15
N ASN A 2 0.28 -33.29 -35.43
CA ASN A 2 -1.01 -33.56 -34.77
C ASN A 2 -1.52 -32.20 -34.25
N ALA A 3 -2.52 -31.68 -34.96
CA ALA A 3 -3.19 -30.43 -34.66
C ALA A 3 -4.43 -30.71 -33.81
N THR A 4 -4.61 -29.97 -32.73
CA THR A 4 -5.87 -29.95 -31.97
C THR A 4 -6.38 -28.51 -31.89
N ARG A 5 -7.66 -28.37 -32.25
CA ARG A 5 -8.36 -27.15 -32.62
C ARG A 5 -8.58 -26.22 -31.42
N ARG A 6 -8.57 -24.92 -31.70
CA ARG A 6 -8.82 -23.82 -30.75
C ARG A 6 -10.21 -23.28 -31.06
N GLU A 7 -11.19 -23.57 -30.22
CA GLU A 7 -12.57 -23.08 -30.38
C GLU A 7 -12.69 -21.65 -29.82
N TRP A 8 -13.33 -20.78 -30.58
CA TRP A 8 -13.54 -19.37 -30.30
C TRP A 8 -14.90 -19.16 -29.63
N VAL A 9 -14.93 -18.44 -28.51
CA VAL A 9 -16.15 -17.96 -27.84
C VAL A 9 -16.52 -16.59 -28.41
N PRO A 10 -17.75 -16.34 -28.88
CA PRO A 10 -18.17 -15.01 -29.24
C PRO A 10 -18.71 -14.30 -28.00
N LEU A 11 -18.09 -13.16 -27.66
CA LEU A 11 -18.55 -12.24 -26.62
C LEU A 11 -18.60 -10.85 -27.24
N LEU A 12 -19.79 -10.38 -27.60
CA LEU A 12 -20.09 -8.99 -27.92
C LEU A 12 -21.60 -8.80 -27.79
N LEU A 13 -22.18 -7.67 -27.40
CA LEU A 13 -21.82 -6.51 -26.58
C LEU A 13 -23.09 -5.66 -26.62
N SER A 14 -23.50 -5.11 -25.48
CA SER A 14 -24.68 -4.25 -25.33
C SER A 14 -24.61 -3.01 -26.24
N PHE A 15 -25.76 -2.57 -26.76
CA PHE A 15 -25.93 -1.24 -27.36
C PHE A 15 -26.82 -0.36 -26.50
N THR A 16 -26.41 0.91 -26.48
CA THR A 16 -26.65 1.96 -25.50
C THR A 16 -27.63 3.00 -26.06
N ALA A 17 -28.24 3.75 -25.13
CA ALA A 17 -28.78 5.10 -25.26
C ALA A 17 -30.11 5.31 -26.01
N CYS A 18 -31.09 5.84 -25.27
CA CYS A 18 -32.10 6.74 -25.79
C CYS A 18 -31.93 8.12 -25.14
N MET A 19 -31.64 9.11 -25.97
CA MET A 19 -31.83 10.53 -25.69
C MET A 19 -33.31 10.88 -25.67
N SER A 20 -33.69 11.86 -24.85
CA SER A 20 -34.73 12.82 -25.24
C SER A 20 -34.70 14.05 -24.33
N MET A 21 -34.46 15.21 -24.97
CA MET A 21 -34.68 16.55 -24.42
C MET A 21 -36.18 16.81 -24.28
N ALA A 22 -36.58 17.57 -23.27
CA ALA A 22 -37.91 18.18 -23.20
C ALA A 22 -37.82 19.61 -22.69
N ALA A 23 -38.15 20.53 -23.60
CA ALA A 23 -38.81 21.82 -23.46
C ALA A 23 -38.67 22.63 -22.16
N CYS A 24 -38.08 23.82 -22.30
CA CYS A 24 -38.33 24.97 -21.42
C CYS A 24 -39.68 25.59 -21.81
N ASP A 25 -40.65 25.59 -20.90
CA ASP A 25 -41.86 26.40 -21.00
C ASP A 25 -41.91 27.39 -19.84
N ALA A 26 -42.41 28.59 -20.14
CA ALA A 26 -42.21 29.78 -19.33
C ALA A 26 -43.19 29.93 -18.17
N ALA A 27 -42.63 30.37 -17.04
CA ALA A 27 -43.19 31.29 -16.04
C ALA A 27 -44.63 31.08 -15.53
N LYS A 28 -44.72 30.63 -14.26
CA LYS A 28 -45.73 31.16 -13.32
C LYS A 28 -45.04 31.55 -12.01
N GLU A 29 -45.11 32.84 -11.73
CA GLU A 29 -44.70 33.49 -10.50
C GLU A 29 -45.74 33.15 -9.42
N SER A 30 -45.33 32.43 -8.37
CA SER A 30 -46.16 32.22 -7.19
C SER A 30 -45.29 32.09 -5.95
N GLY A 31 -45.40 33.08 -5.07
CA GLY A 31 -45.04 32.97 -3.65
C GLY A 31 -43.55 32.84 -3.38
N MET A 32 -42.86 33.98 -3.21
CA MET A 32 -41.53 33.99 -2.61
C MET A 32 -41.67 33.68 -1.10
N SER A 33 -41.91 32.41 -0.79
CA SER A 33 -41.64 31.87 0.54
C SER A 33 -40.13 32.02 0.73
N ARG A 34 -39.72 32.76 1.76
CA ARG A 34 -38.32 32.96 2.11
C ARG A 34 -37.76 31.59 2.48
N SER A 35 -37.24 30.87 1.48
CA SER A 35 -36.54 29.62 1.66
C SER A 35 -35.29 29.98 2.45
N GLU A 36 -35.26 29.62 3.73
CA GLU A 36 -34.01 29.58 4.49
C GLU A 36 -33.07 28.70 3.68
N ALA A 37 -32.05 29.32 3.07
CA ALA A 37 -30.99 28.60 2.41
C ALA A 37 -30.44 27.58 3.43
N PRO A 38 -30.33 26.30 3.09
CA PRO A 38 -29.74 25.33 4.00
C PRO A 38 -28.37 25.85 4.43
N THR A 39 -28.21 26.14 5.72
CA THR A 39 -26.94 26.63 6.30
C THR A 39 -25.85 25.55 6.28
N ALA A 40 -26.19 24.34 5.85
CA ALA A 40 -25.26 23.24 5.69
C ALA A 40 -24.58 23.31 4.31
N PRO A 41 -23.23 23.26 4.25
CA PRO A 41 -22.51 23.27 2.99
C PRO A 41 -22.89 22.06 2.14
N LEU A 42 -23.25 22.31 0.87
CA LEU A 42 -23.58 21.28 -0.13
C LEU A 42 -22.40 20.34 -0.43
N VAL A 43 -21.18 20.73 -0.05
CA VAL A 43 -19.96 19.95 -0.19
C VAL A 43 -19.23 19.96 1.16
N VAL A 44 -19.28 18.83 1.85
CA VAL A 44 -18.42 18.59 3.01
C VAL A 44 -17.07 18.10 2.48
N ALA A 45 -15.99 18.80 2.83
CA ALA A 45 -14.65 18.34 2.51
C ALA A 45 -14.43 16.94 3.13
N PRO A 46 -13.73 16.02 2.44
CA PRO A 46 -13.40 14.73 3.03
C PRO A 46 -12.74 14.93 4.39
N PRO A 47 -13.04 14.10 5.40
CA PRO A 47 -12.37 14.17 6.68
C PRO A 47 -10.85 14.13 6.46
N ALA A 48 -10.12 14.90 7.28
CA ALA A 48 -8.67 14.93 7.23
C ALA A 48 -8.12 13.49 7.29
N ALA A 49 -7.14 13.18 6.44
CA ALA A 49 -6.50 11.88 6.45
C ALA A 49 -6.00 11.56 7.86
N ASP A 50 -6.22 10.32 8.31
CA ASP A 50 -5.78 9.87 9.64
C ASP A 50 -4.32 10.26 9.90
N ALA A 51 -4.08 10.93 11.03
CA ALA A 51 -2.75 11.32 11.44
C ALA A 51 -1.83 10.08 11.51
N GLU A 52 -0.66 10.18 10.88
CA GLU A 52 0.30 9.09 10.85
C GLU A 52 0.84 8.80 12.26
N LYS A 53 0.68 7.56 12.73
CA LYS A 53 1.23 7.11 14.02
C LYS A 53 2.56 6.40 13.77
N SER A 54 3.58 6.77 14.53
CA SER A 54 4.89 6.11 14.51
C SER A 54 5.57 6.14 15.87
N TRP A 55 6.42 5.15 16.13
CA TRP A 55 7.28 5.05 17.30
C TRP A 55 8.47 4.15 16.97
N GLN A 56 9.55 4.22 17.75
CA GLN A 56 10.71 3.36 17.53
C GLN A 56 10.58 2.05 18.31
N LEU A 57 10.99 0.94 17.70
CA LEU A 57 11.01 -0.40 18.26
C LEU A 57 12.38 -1.04 18.04
N THR A 58 12.73 -1.99 18.89
CA THR A 58 13.91 -2.85 18.72
C THR A 58 13.46 -4.30 18.56
N THR A 59 14.17 -5.09 17.75
CA THR A 59 13.90 -6.52 17.59
C THR A 59 15.16 -7.29 17.19
N ASN A 60 15.17 -8.59 17.51
CA ASN A 60 16.13 -9.58 17.02
C ASN A 60 15.39 -10.69 16.23
N ALA A 61 14.33 -10.32 15.50
CA ALA A 61 13.63 -11.27 14.65
C ALA A 61 14.61 -11.86 13.61
N GLY A 62 14.51 -13.16 13.31
CA GLY A 62 15.38 -13.79 12.31
C GLY A 62 16.89 -13.67 12.58
N GLY A 63 17.30 -13.47 13.85
CA GLY A 63 18.71 -13.36 14.23
C GLY A 63 19.40 -12.05 13.85
N ILE A 64 18.64 -11.02 13.42
CA ILE A 64 19.17 -9.72 13.05
C ILE A 64 18.66 -8.67 14.03
N THR A 65 19.57 -8.19 14.88
CA THR A 65 19.32 -7.03 15.74
C THR A 65 19.09 -5.78 14.89
N SER A 66 17.98 -5.10 15.16
CA SER A 66 17.61 -3.89 14.42
C SER A 66 16.75 -2.98 15.28
N ARG A 67 16.86 -1.68 14.98
CA ARG A 67 15.90 -0.65 15.39
C ARG A 67 15.03 -0.33 14.18
N TYR A 68 13.74 -0.15 14.37
CA TYR A 68 12.85 0.20 13.27
C TYR A 68 11.67 1.06 13.72
N THR A 69 11.12 1.81 12.77
CA THR A 69 9.98 2.71 12.96
C THR A 69 8.85 2.26 12.02
N PRO A 70 7.81 1.58 12.52
CA PRO A 70 6.60 1.36 11.75
C PRO A 70 5.78 2.66 11.65
N ARG A 71 5.16 2.87 10.49
CA ARG A 71 4.27 3.98 10.21
C ARG A 71 2.89 3.44 9.86
N PHE A 72 1.90 3.91 10.60
CA PHE A 72 0.50 3.51 10.44
C PHE A 72 -0.34 4.67 9.92
N ARG A 73 -1.24 4.37 9.00
CA ARG A 73 -2.35 5.25 8.60
C ARG A 73 -3.65 4.58 9.07
N GLY A 74 -4.31 5.19 10.06
CA GLY A 74 -5.35 4.50 10.82
C GLY A 74 -4.77 3.24 11.50
N GLU A 75 -5.39 2.09 11.26
CA GLU A 75 -4.91 0.77 11.74
C GLU A 75 -4.04 0.02 10.72
N SER A 76 -3.84 0.59 9.53
CA SER A 76 -3.06 -0.05 8.47
C SER A 76 -1.58 0.32 8.56
N LEU A 77 -0.72 -0.69 8.69
CA LEU A 77 0.73 -0.52 8.53
C LEU A 77 1.03 -0.21 7.05
N VAL A 78 1.65 0.94 6.79
CA VAL A 78 1.97 1.39 5.42
C VAL A 78 3.47 1.39 5.13
N ARG A 79 4.32 1.57 6.15
CA ARG A 79 5.77 1.59 5.98
C ARG A 79 6.50 1.12 7.22
N ILE A 80 7.69 0.53 7.02
CA ILE A 80 8.69 0.31 8.07
C ILE A 80 10.02 0.91 7.60
N GLU A 81 10.64 1.73 8.44
CA GLU A 81 12.01 2.20 8.29
C GLU A 81 12.89 1.44 9.29
N GLU A 82 13.84 0.64 8.81
CA GLU A 82 14.70 -0.24 9.59
C GLU A 82 16.15 0.24 9.56
N GLN A 83 16.84 0.07 10.68
CA GLN A 83 18.27 0.24 10.88
C GLN A 83 18.82 -1.06 11.48
N ARG A 84 19.53 -1.85 10.68
CA ARG A 84 20.10 -3.15 11.09
C ARG A 84 21.51 -2.95 11.62
N GLU A 85 21.87 -3.69 12.66
CA GLU A 85 23.25 -3.74 13.14
C GLU A 85 24.07 -4.70 12.27
N ARG A 86 25.20 -4.23 11.75
CA ARG A 86 26.17 -5.02 10.99
C ARG A 86 27.58 -4.66 11.46
N GLY A 87 28.09 -5.43 12.42
CA GLY A 87 29.33 -5.07 13.10
C GLY A 87 29.18 -3.73 13.82
N ALA A 88 30.04 -2.77 13.52
CA ALA A 88 29.96 -1.42 14.06
C ALA A 88 29.02 -0.48 13.26
N GLU A 89 28.49 -0.94 12.13
CA GLU A 89 27.68 -0.11 11.23
C GLU A 89 26.18 -0.31 11.45
N SER A 90 25.42 0.75 11.16
CA SER A 90 23.97 0.71 11.09
C SER A 90 23.53 0.86 9.64
N VAL A 91 22.81 -0.14 9.13
CA VAL A 91 22.51 -0.25 7.70
C VAL A 91 21.01 -0.13 7.46
N PRO A 92 20.56 0.85 6.65
CA PRO A 92 19.15 1.15 6.49
C PRO A 92 18.41 0.14 5.60
N GLY A 93 17.10 0.06 5.78
CA GLY A 93 16.15 -0.62 4.91
C GLY A 93 14.75 -0.02 5.03
N SER A 94 14.04 0.14 3.92
CA SER A 94 12.69 0.70 3.88
C SER A 94 11.75 -0.30 3.23
N TYR A 95 10.64 -0.60 3.90
CA TYR A 95 9.61 -1.54 3.45
C TYR A 95 8.29 -0.79 3.30
N THR A 96 7.65 -0.85 2.13
CA THR A 96 6.35 -0.24 1.87
C THR A 96 5.30 -1.33 1.69
N PHE A 97 4.14 -1.16 2.33
CA PHE A 97 3.09 -2.16 2.38
C PHE A 97 1.77 -1.65 1.83
N GLN A 98 0.99 -2.56 1.27
CA GLN A 98 -0.43 -2.39 1.00
C GLN A 98 -1.19 -3.55 1.65
N GLY A 99 -1.86 -3.26 2.77
CA GLY A 99 -2.48 -4.28 3.61
C GLY A 99 -1.45 -5.27 4.17
N ALA A 100 -1.53 -6.54 3.74
CA ALA A 100 -0.58 -7.58 4.14
C ALA A 100 0.58 -7.78 3.16
N ARG A 101 0.56 -7.10 2.01
CA ARG A 101 1.50 -7.31 0.91
C ARG A 101 2.64 -6.31 0.99
N LEU A 102 3.87 -6.79 0.83
CA LEU A 102 5.05 -5.97 0.59
C LEU A 102 4.98 -5.49 -0.86
N MET A 103 5.02 -4.18 -1.07
CA MET A 103 4.97 -3.55 -2.39
C MET A 103 6.34 -3.09 -2.87
N ARG A 104 7.18 -2.61 -1.95
CA ARG A 104 8.52 -2.13 -2.27
C ARG A 104 9.49 -2.36 -1.12
N TYR A 105 10.71 -2.72 -1.46
CA TYR A 105 11.87 -2.68 -0.58
C TYR A 105 12.97 -1.83 -1.20
N GLU A 106 13.63 -1.02 -0.37
CA GLU A 106 14.80 -0.23 -0.75
C GLU A 106 15.79 -0.16 0.40
N GLY A 107 17.04 -0.52 0.16
CA GLY A 107 18.11 -0.48 1.16
C GLY A 107 19.17 -1.55 0.91
N ALA A 108 20.07 -1.76 1.85
CA ALA A 108 21.13 -2.74 1.63
C ALA A 108 20.62 -4.19 1.68
N PRO A 109 21.16 -5.16 0.91
CA PRO A 109 20.78 -6.56 1.07
C PRO A 109 21.03 -7.06 2.50
N LEU A 110 20.34 -8.12 2.94
CA LEU A 110 20.56 -8.66 4.31
C LEU A 110 22.00 -9.11 4.52
N ALA A 111 22.59 -9.72 3.49
CA ALA A 111 23.99 -10.11 3.41
C ALA A 111 24.68 -9.41 2.24
N GLY A 112 25.93 -9.01 2.43
CA GLY A 112 26.72 -8.28 1.43
C GLY A 112 26.46 -6.77 1.43
N ALA A 113 27.17 -6.06 0.56
CA ALA A 113 27.12 -4.61 0.41
C ALA A 113 26.27 -4.19 -0.81
N GLY A 114 26.11 -2.89 -1.00
CA GLY A 114 25.37 -2.30 -2.12
C GLY A 114 23.91 -1.99 -1.78
N THR A 115 23.15 -1.62 -2.81
CA THR A 115 21.75 -1.21 -2.71
C THR A 115 20.85 -2.19 -3.45
N LEU A 116 19.84 -2.68 -2.76
CA LEU A 116 18.83 -3.59 -3.26
C LEU A 116 17.49 -2.84 -3.38
N LEU A 117 16.94 -2.85 -4.59
CA LEU A 117 15.62 -2.31 -4.92
C LEU A 117 14.73 -3.43 -5.41
N LEU A 118 13.64 -3.69 -4.68
CA LEU A 118 12.63 -4.67 -5.06
C LEU A 118 11.26 -3.99 -5.15
N GLU A 119 10.50 -4.32 -6.19
CA GLU A 119 9.10 -3.92 -6.33
C GLU A 119 8.25 -5.14 -6.64
N PHE A 120 7.05 -5.17 -6.07
CA PHE A 120 6.13 -6.27 -6.20
C PHE A 120 4.74 -5.77 -6.58
N ASP A 121 3.98 -6.60 -7.30
CA ASP A 121 2.55 -6.35 -7.47
C ASP A 121 1.74 -6.84 -6.26
N LEU A 122 0.43 -6.63 -6.32
CA LEU A 122 -0.53 -7.03 -5.27
C LEU A 122 -0.61 -8.56 -5.06
N GLN A 123 -0.24 -9.35 -6.06
CA GLN A 123 -0.17 -10.81 -5.98
C GLN A 123 1.17 -11.27 -5.39
N GLY A 124 2.12 -10.35 -5.20
CA GLY A 124 3.46 -10.60 -4.71
C GLY A 124 4.45 -11.01 -5.80
N LYS A 125 4.08 -10.90 -7.09
CA LYS A 125 5.00 -11.13 -8.21
C LYS A 125 6.04 -10.01 -8.24
N VAL A 126 7.30 -10.36 -8.54
CA VAL A 126 8.38 -9.38 -8.72
C VAL A 126 8.13 -8.58 -10.00
N LEU A 127 8.10 -7.25 -9.87
CA LEU A 127 8.07 -6.29 -10.98
C LEU A 127 9.48 -5.78 -11.28
N THR A 128 10.20 -5.38 -10.23
CA THR A 128 11.58 -4.88 -10.29
C THR A 128 12.42 -5.61 -9.26
N ALA A 129 13.64 -6.01 -9.63
CA ALA A 129 14.60 -6.62 -8.73
C ALA A 129 16.04 -6.28 -9.15
N ARG A 130 16.62 -5.26 -8.51
CA ARG A 130 17.96 -4.76 -8.81
C ARG A 130 18.84 -4.77 -7.58
N HIS A 131 20.07 -5.25 -7.73
CA HIS A 131 21.15 -5.06 -6.78
C HIS A 131 22.22 -4.24 -7.48
N ASP A 132 22.31 -2.95 -7.12
CA ASP A 132 23.09 -1.95 -7.84
C ASP A 132 22.76 -1.96 -9.36
N ASP A 133 23.73 -2.31 -10.19
CA ASP A 133 23.59 -2.40 -11.65
C ASP A 133 23.29 -3.82 -12.16
N ALA A 134 23.13 -4.79 -11.25
CA ALA A 134 22.82 -6.18 -11.57
C ALA A 134 21.38 -6.56 -11.18
N ALA A 135 20.91 -7.70 -11.70
CA ALA A 135 19.66 -8.30 -11.24
C ALA A 135 19.86 -8.87 -9.83
N ALA A 136 18.89 -8.66 -8.94
CA ALA A 136 18.93 -9.28 -7.61
C ALA A 136 18.68 -10.79 -7.68
N THR A 137 19.33 -11.56 -6.80
CA THR A 137 19.17 -13.02 -6.76
C THR A 137 17.86 -13.43 -6.08
N GLN A 138 17.41 -14.67 -6.32
CA GLN A 138 16.22 -15.21 -5.66
C GLN A 138 16.39 -15.31 -4.14
N GLU A 139 17.60 -15.59 -3.67
CA GLU A 139 17.96 -15.62 -2.25
C GLU A 139 17.79 -14.23 -1.64
N GLN A 140 18.26 -13.17 -2.31
CA GLN A 140 18.08 -11.80 -1.83
C GLN A 140 16.60 -11.40 -1.77
N ILE A 141 15.84 -11.73 -2.81
CA ILE A 141 14.40 -11.42 -2.88
C ILE A 141 13.64 -12.15 -1.76
N SER A 142 13.88 -13.45 -1.58
CA SER A 142 13.22 -14.26 -0.56
C SER A 142 13.61 -13.83 0.85
N ALA A 143 14.88 -13.53 1.09
CA ALA A 143 15.38 -13.03 2.38
C ALA A 143 14.68 -11.73 2.78
N ILE A 144 14.53 -10.77 1.86
CA ILE A 144 13.80 -9.52 2.10
C ILE A 144 12.32 -9.76 2.37
N ARG A 145 11.66 -10.65 1.62
CA ARG A 145 10.25 -11.00 1.88
C ARG A 145 10.06 -11.57 3.27
N THR A 146 10.90 -12.52 3.67
CA THR A 146 10.88 -13.11 5.01
C THR A 146 11.11 -12.05 6.08
N ARG A 147 12.10 -11.17 5.90
CA ARG A 147 12.37 -10.08 6.82
C ARG A 147 11.18 -9.13 6.97
N ALA A 148 10.56 -8.74 5.86
CA ALA A 148 9.40 -7.87 5.84
C ALA A 148 8.22 -8.47 6.61
N GLN A 149 7.97 -9.78 6.46
CA GLN A 149 6.92 -10.48 7.20
C GLN A 149 7.19 -10.50 8.70
N LEU A 150 8.43 -10.80 9.10
CA LEU A 150 8.83 -10.80 10.51
C LEU A 150 8.65 -9.42 11.16
N LEU A 151 9.15 -8.37 10.51
CA LEU A 151 9.03 -6.99 11.01
C LEU A 151 7.57 -6.55 11.07
N ARG A 152 6.78 -6.83 10.03
CA ARG A 152 5.35 -6.52 10.01
C ARG A 152 4.60 -7.21 11.15
N ASN A 153 4.82 -8.50 11.35
CA ASN A 153 4.12 -9.25 12.39
C ASN A 153 4.48 -8.71 13.78
N HIS A 154 5.76 -8.40 14.01
CA HIS A 154 6.20 -7.77 15.25
C HIS A 154 5.58 -6.39 15.44
N ALA A 155 5.56 -5.54 14.40
CA ALA A 155 4.96 -4.21 14.46
C ALA A 155 3.46 -4.25 14.79
N LEU A 156 2.71 -5.17 14.17
CA LEU A 156 1.29 -5.35 14.42
C LEU A 156 1.02 -5.85 15.84
N ALA A 157 1.81 -6.81 16.34
CA ALA A 157 1.71 -7.25 17.73
C ALA A 157 1.93 -6.09 18.71
N GLN A 158 2.95 -5.26 18.46
CA GLN A 158 3.24 -4.07 19.28
C GLN A 158 2.12 -3.03 19.22
N GLN A 159 1.51 -2.83 18.04
CA GLN A 159 0.36 -1.93 17.90
C GLN A 159 -0.83 -2.41 18.73
N VAL A 160 -1.19 -3.70 18.64
CA VAL A 160 -2.30 -4.29 19.41
C VAL A 160 -2.06 -4.16 20.92
N SER A 161 -0.85 -4.47 21.40
CA SER A 161 -0.52 -4.31 22.82
C SER A 161 -0.64 -2.86 23.29
N ARG A 162 -0.35 -1.88 22.43
CA ARG A 162 -0.43 -0.45 22.77
C ARG A 162 -1.85 0.12 22.72
N THR A 163 -2.72 -0.42 21.87
CA THR A 163 -4.11 0.04 21.74
C THR A 163 -5.04 -0.63 22.76
N HIS A 164 -4.81 -1.91 23.10
CA HIS A 164 -5.65 -2.67 24.02
C HIS A 164 -5.06 -2.85 25.43
N GLY A 165 -3.78 -2.56 25.64
CA GLY A 165 -3.15 -2.59 26.97
C GLY A 165 -3.38 -1.34 27.81
N LYS A 166 -4.36 -0.50 27.43
CA LYS A 166 -4.80 0.69 28.16
C LYS A 166 -6.13 0.45 28.85
#